data_AF-A0A2G9QKC4-F1
#
_entry.id   AF-A0A2G9QKC4-F1
#
_cell.length_a   1.000
_cell.length_b   1.000
_cell.length_c   1.000
_cell.angle_alpha   90.00
_cell.angle_beta   90.00
_cell.angle_gamma   90.00
#
_symmetry.space_group_name_H-M   'P 1'
#
loop_
_entity.id
_entity.type
_entity.pdbx_description
1 polymer ?
#
loop_
_entity_poly.entity_id
_entity_poly.type
_entity_poly.pdbx_seq_one_letter_code
_entity_poly.pdbx_strand_id
1 'polypeptide(L)'
;MLKPAEAVLYTGAINEVVTDLLKSLNDMRKETPSGVMVNDIANVLYRFAFEGEAAIGISYILFETRIGCLEKKIPPESQKFIDSIGAMLKYSVYVGILPAWTKNVLPYHKLYLENWDNIFNFGTKMIEQKMEKIQARLDRGEEVQGEYLTYLLSSGKLTNKEVNGSVSELLLAGVDTTSNTLSWALYHLARDPEIQESLYQEVNDNVPDDGIPTAEDIAKMPLLKSVIKETLSPISAGGSIWL
;
A
#
# COMPACT_ATOMS: atom_id res chain seq x y z
N MET A 1 -9.38 -16.05 -2.07
CA MET A 1 -9.70 -14.81 -2.81
C MET A 1 -10.82 -14.11 -2.08
N LEU A 2 -10.68 -12.80 -1.83
CA LEU A 2 -11.78 -11.96 -1.35
C LEU A 2 -12.98 -12.08 -2.29
N LYS A 3 -14.19 -12.02 -1.75
CA LYS A 3 -15.39 -12.05 -2.59
C LYS A 3 -15.49 -10.72 -3.35
N PRO A 4 -15.93 -10.71 -4.62
CA PRO A 4 -16.11 -9.48 -5.38
C PRO A 4 -17.00 -8.45 -4.67
N ALA A 5 -18.01 -8.92 -3.93
CA ALA A 5 -18.90 -8.06 -3.13
C ALA A 5 -18.18 -7.36 -1.96
N GLU A 6 -17.14 -7.97 -1.38
CA GLU A 6 -16.34 -7.37 -0.32
C GLU A 6 -15.40 -6.31 -0.92
N ALA A 7 -14.84 -6.56 -2.11
CA ALA A 7 -13.95 -5.61 -2.80
C ALA A 7 -14.61 -4.26 -3.13
N VAL A 8 -15.92 -4.25 -3.40
CA VAL A 8 -16.68 -3.01 -3.69
C VAL A 8 -16.81 -2.12 -2.45
N LEU A 9 -16.82 -2.67 -1.23
CA LEU A 9 -16.92 -1.88 -0.01
C LEU A 9 -15.74 -0.90 0.15
N TYR A 10 -14.62 -1.19 -0.50
CA TYR A 10 -13.37 -0.42 -0.35
C TYR A 10 -13.20 0.70 -1.38
N THR A 11 -14.05 0.78 -2.41
CA THR A 11 -13.86 1.77 -3.50
C THR A 11 -13.92 3.21 -3.00
N GLY A 12 -14.76 3.50 -2.01
CA GLY A 12 -14.87 4.84 -1.41
C GLY A 12 -13.55 5.28 -0.74
N ALA A 13 -12.99 4.43 0.12
CA ALA A 13 -11.75 4.70 0.82
C ALA A 13 -10.55 4.83 -0.15
N ILE A 14 -10.49 3.97 -1.17
CA ILE A 14 -9.48 4.06 -2.25
C ILE A 14 -9.54 5.44 -2.92
N ASN A 15 -10.74 5.88 -3.30
CA ASN A 15 -10.92 7.13 -4.02
C ASN A 15 -10.53 8.36 -3.18
N GLU A 16 -10.78 8.35 -1.86
CA GLU A 16 -10.30 9.42 -0.97
C GLU A 16 -8.78 9.56 -0.99
N VAL A 17 -8.06 8.43 -0.98
CA VAL A 17 -6.61 8.41 -0.88
C VAL A 17 -5.96 8.79 -2.20
N VAL A 18 -6.55 8.32 -3.30
CA VAL A 18 -6.18 8.78 -4.65
C VAL A 18 -6.40 10.29 -4.75
N THR A 19 -7.50 10.82 -4.23
CA THR A 19 -7.77 12.27 -4.22
C THR A 19 -6.69 13.04 -3.46
N ASP A 20 -6.25 12.53 -2.30
CA ASP A 20 -5.20 13.18 -1.52
C ASP A 20 -3.81 13.05 -2.15
N LEU A 21 -3.52 11.93 -2.84
CA LEU A 21 -2.34 11.80 -3.69
C LEU A 21 -2.35 12.88 -4.79
N LEU A 22 -3.46 13.04 -5.51
CA LEU A 22 -3.58 14.02 -6.59
C LEU A 22 -3.37 15.46 -6.08
N LYS A 23 -3.92 15.80 -4.91
CA LYS A 23 -3.64 17.09 -4.25
C LYS A 23 -2.16 17.26 -3.91
N SER A 24 -1.56 16.25 -3.29
CA SER A 24 -0.14 16.27 -2.91
C SER A 24 0.78 16.42 -4.14
N LEU A 25 0.50 15.67 -5.21
CA LEU A 25 1.21 15.81 -6.49
C LEU A 25 1.08 17.21 -7.08
N ASN A 26 -0.12 17.80 -7.06
CA ASN A 26 -0.35 19.15 -7.56
C ASN A 26 0.42 20.20 -6.73
N ASP A 27 0.46 20.05 -5.41
CA ASP A 27 1.20 20.97 -4.55
C ASP A 27 2.72 20.84 -4.74
N MET A 28 3.25 19.61 -4.84
CA MET A 28 4.65 19.39 -5.16
C MET A 28 5.04 19.96 -6.52
N ARG A 29 4.17 19.87 -7.54
CA ARG A 29 4.39 20.50 -8.86
C ARG A 29 4.56 22.01 -8.74
N LYS A 30 3.68 22.68 -7.98
CA LYS A 30 3.73 24.15 -7.77
C LYS A 30 5.00 24.61 -7.06
N GLU A 31 5.60 23.75 -6.23
CA GLU A 31 6.85 24.05 -5.53
C GLU A 31 8.09 23.94 -6.45
N THR A 32 7.96 23.35 -7.65
CA THR A 32 9.06 23.27 -8.63
C THR A 32 9.11 24.48 -9.58
N PRO A 33 10.31 24.92 -10.01
CA PRO A 33 10.45 26.05 -10.93
C PRO A 33 9.75 25.87 -12.28
N SER A 34 9.59 24.62 -12.74
CA SER A 34 8.93 24.31 -14.01
C SER A 34 7.41 24.24 -13.88
N GLY A 35 6.87 24.06 -12.66
CA GLY A 35 5.44 23.85 -12.43
C GLY A 35 4.90 22.50 -12.94
N VAL A 36 5.76 21.64 -13.49
CA VAL A 36 5.36 20.39 -14.19
C VAL A 36 5.98 19.14 -13.55
N MET A 37 7.18 19.26 -12.97
CA MET A 37 7.95 18.12 -12.49
C MET A 37 7.58 17.76 -11.04
N VAL A 38 7.51 16.46 -10.75
CA VAL A 38 7.53 15.93 -9.39
C VAL A 38 8.82 15.13 -9.23
N ASN A 39 9.68 15.54 -8.31
CA ASN A 39 10.91 14.82 -8.01
C ASN A 39 10.59 13.58 -7.17
N ASP A 40 11.36 12.50 -7.38
CA ASP A 40 11.27 11.26 -6.60
C ASP A 40 9.86 10.65 -6.56
N ILE A 41 9.24 10.50 -7.74
CA ILE A 41 7.90 9.91 -7.89
C ILE A 41 7.82 8.49 -7.31
N ALA A 42 8.92 7.73 -7.31
CA ALA A 42 8.98 6.39 -6.74
C ALA A 42 8.73 6.42 -5.23
N ASN A 43 9.35 7.34 -4.48
CA ASN A 43 9.08 7.54 -3.06
C ASN A 43 7.67 8.08 -2.82
N VAL A 44 7.16 8.95 -3.68
CA VAL A 44 5.76 9.41 -3.60
C VAL A 44 4.80 8.24 -3.80
N LEU A 45 5.05 7.36 -4.76
CA LEU A 45 4.28 6.15 -4.99
C LEU A 45 4.46 5.12 -3.89
N TYR A 46 5.61 5.11 -3.22
CA TYR A 46 5.84 4.31 -2.02
C TYR A 46 5.01 4.83 -0.85
N ARG A 47 4.98 6.14 -0.65
CA ARG A 47 4.09 6.81 0.33
C ARG A 47 2.64 6.66 -0.04
N PHE A 48 2.30 6.64 -1.34
CA PHE A 48 0.96 6.32 -1.80
C PHE A 48 0.65 4.85 -1.64
N ALA A 49 1.57 3.91 -1.85
CA ALA A 49 1.31 2.52 -1.52
C ALA A 49 1.23 2.33 -0.01
N PHE A 50 1.91 3.16 0.77
CA PHE A 50 1.83 3.13 2.21
C PHE A 50 0.56 3.80 2.74
N GLU A 51 0.17 4.99 2.28
CA GLU A 51 -1.11 5.68 2.55
C GLU A 51 -2.26 4.91 1.94
N GLY A 52 -2.13 4.60 0.66
CA GLY A 52 -2.97 3.76 -0.16
C GLY A 52 -3.15 2.47 0.57
N GLU A 53 -2.18 1.64 0.89
CA GLU A 53 -2.49 0.41 1.64
C GLU A 53 -2.81 0.59 3.12
N ALA A 54 -2.36 1.67 3.76
CA ALA A 54 -2.91 2.11 5.03
C ALA A 54 -4.39 2.52 4.91
N ALA A 55 -4.90 2.75 3.71
CA ALA A 55 -6.26 3.16 3.43
C ALA A 55 -7.06 2.28 2.43
N ILE A 56 -6.42 1.29 1.80
CA ILE A 56 -6.88 0.45 0.69
C ILE A 56 -6.78 -1.02 1.09
N GLY A 57 -5.85 -1.40 1.98
CA GLY A 57 -5.59 -2.81 2.24
C GLY A 57 -5.82 -3.24 3.68
N ILE A 58 -5.22 -2.53 4.63
CA ILE A 58 -5.00 -3.08 5.97
C ILE A 58 -5.21 -2.02 7.06
N SER A 59 -4.72 -0.79 7.02
CA SER A 59 -5.02 0.15 8.15
C SER A 59 -6.44 0.76 8.12
N TYR A 60 -7.14 0.84 7.00
CA TYR A 60 -8.55 1.24 6.98
C TYR A 60 -9.49 0.03 7.08
N ILE A 61 -9.16 -1.04 6.36
CA ILE A 61 -9.82 -2.37 6.43
C ILE A 61 -9.66 -3.02 7.82
N LEU A 62 -8.59 -2.72 8.56
CA LEU A 62 -8.38 -3.19 9.92
C LEU A 62 -8.57 -2.13 10.99
N PHE A 63 -8.06 -0.91 10.80
CA PHE A 63 -8.01 0.10 11.86
C PHE A 63 -8.94 1.30 11.64
N GLU A 64 -9.59 1.45 10.48
CA GLU A 64 -10.41 2.62 10.09
C GLU A 64 -9.74 3.96 10.45
N THR A 65 -8.41 4.03 10.37
CA THR A 65 -7.65 5.22 10.78
C THR A 65 -6.69 5.65 9.70
N ARG A 66 -6.77 6.94 9.37
CA ARG A 66 -5.82 7.63 8.50
C ARG A 66 -4.47 7.72 9.24
N ILE A 67 -3.40 7.22 8.62
CA ILE A 67 -2.05 7.28 9.18
C ILE A 67 -1.38 8.65 8.87
N GLY A 68 -1.84 9.36 7.84
CA GLY A 68 -1.40 10.73 7.54
C GLY A 68 -0.05 10.81 6.82
N CYS A 69 0.29 9.80 6.03
CA CYS A 69 1.58 9.70 5.33
C CYS A 69 1.65 10.49 3.99
N LEU A 70 0.54 11.04 3.48
CA LEU A 70 0.45 12.01 2.39
C LEU A 70 0.45 13.45 2.92
N GLU A 71 0.36 13.67 4.23
CA GLU A 71 0.46 15.00 4.82
C GLU A 71 1.89 15.55 4.65
N LYS A 72 2.05 16.89 4.64
CA LYS A 72 3.37 17.54 4.46
C LYS A 72 4.43 17.11 5.48
N LYS A 73 4.04 16.51 6.61
CA LYS A 73 4.94 16.01 7.65
C LYS A 73 4.56 14.59 8.06
N ILE A 74 5.33 13.62 7.59
CA ILE A 74 5.13 12.20 7.91
C ILE A 74 5.42 11.97 9.40
N PRO A 75 4.56 11.22 10.12
CA PRO A 75 4.88 10.77 11.47
C PRO A 75 6.20 9.98 11.48
N PRO A 76 7.16 10.27 12.39
CA PRO A 76 8.46 9.59 12.41
C PRO A 76 8.36 8.06 12.50
N GLU A 77 7.30 7.56 13.13
CA GLU A 77 7.05 6.13 13.28
C GLU A 77 6.70 5.45 11.94
N SER A 78 5.89 6.11 11.11
CA SER A 78 5.52 5.62 9.78
C SER A 78 6.72 5.59 8.83
N GLN A 79 7.57 6.63 8.88
CA GLN A 79 8.81 6.64 8.11
C GLN A 79 9.75 5.53 8.57
N LYS A 80 9.90 5.32 9.87
CA LYS A 80 10.71 4.23 10.42
C LYS A 80 10.20 2.86 9.96
N PHE A 81 8.88 2.66 9.88
CA PHE A 81 8.29 1.44 9.36
C PHE A 81 8.67 1.21 7.88
N ILE A 82 8.49 2.23 7.05
CA ILE A 82 8.88 2.22 5.62
C ILE A 82 10.35 1.86 5.45
N ASP A 83 11.23 2.55 6.18
CA ASP A 83 12.67 2.31 6.11
C ASP A 83 13.03 0.89 6.56
N SER A 84 12.29 0.36 7.55
CA SER A 84 12.48 -1.01 8.05
C SER A 84 12.10 -2.07 7.02
N ILE A 85 11.07 -1.84 6.19
CA ILE A 85 10.70 -2.75 5.09
C ILE A 85 11.84 -2.82 4.06
N GLY A 86 12.29 -1.66 3.57
CA GLY A 86 13.37 -1.60 2.59
C GLY A 86 14.68 -2.22 3.10
N ALA A 87 15.01 -1.97 4.37
CA ALA A 87 16.15 -2.58 5.03
C ALA A 87 15.97 -4.11 5.21
N MET A 88 14.77 -4.57 5.59
CA MET A 88 14.46 -5.99 5.73
C MET A 88 14.66 -6.72 4.39
N LEU A 89 14.09 -6.21 3.29
CA LEU A 89 14.28 -6.80 1.96
C LEU A 89 15.75 -6.82 1.54
N LYS A 90 16.47 -5.71 1.73
CA LYS A 90 17.90 -5.63 1.43
C LYS A 90 18.71 -6.67 2.20
N TYR A 91 18.44 -6.85 3.49
CA TYR A 91 19.16 -7.82 4.32
C TYR A 91 18.72 -9.27 4.10
N SER A 92 17.51 -9.51 3.61
CA SER A 92 16.99 -10.85 3.30
C SER A 92 17.86 -11.60 2.29
N VAL A 93 18.40 -10.89 1.28
CA VAL A 93 19.30 -11.46 0.26
C VAL A 93 20.58 -11.99 0.89
N TYR A 94 21.19 -11.21 1.80
CA TYR A 94 22.39 -11.64 2.51
C TYR A 94 22.11 -12.82 3.45
N VAL A 95 20.99 -12.78 4.18
CA VAL A 95 20.60 -13.88 5.09
C VAL A 95 20.29 -15.18 4.34
N GLY A 96 19.68 -15.09 3.16
CA GLY A 96 19.31 -16.24 2.34
C GLY A 96 20.49 -16.91 1.63
N ILE A 97 21.52 -16.15 1.25
CA ILE A 97 22.66 -16.66 0.47
C ILE A 97 23.85 -17.05 1.37
N LEU A 98 24.05 -16.36 2.49
CA LEU A 98 25.22 -16.60 3.34
C LEU A 98 25.07 -17.88 4.18
N PRO A 99 26.13 -18.68 4.34
CA PRO A 99 26.10 -19.88 5.18
C PRO A 99 25.78 -19.58 6.64
N ALA A 100 25.12 -20.51 7.34
CA ALA A 100 24.65 -20.30 8.72
C ALA A 100 25.76 -19.94 9.74
N TRP A 101 27.03 -20.31 9.49
CA TRP A 101 28.14 -19.93 10.37
C TRP A 101 28.44 -18.43 10.34
N THR A 102 28.04 -17.73 9.27
CA THR A 102 28.24 -16.27 9.13
C THR A 102 27.31 -15.45 10.03
N LYS A 103 26.24 -16.06 10.57
CA LYS A 103 25.23 -15.39 11.41
C LYS A 103 25.82 -14.67 12.62
N ASN A 104 26.89 -15.22 13.19
CA ASN A 104 27.54 -14.68 14.39
C ASN A 104 28.74 -13.77 14.06
N VAL A 105 29.10 -13.63 12.78
CA VAL A 105 30.27 -12.86 12.31
C VAL A 105 29.82 -11.59 11.58
N LEU A 106 28.79 -11.69 10.74
CA LEU A 106 28.30 -10.59 9.93
C LEU A 106 27.04 -9.98 10.55
N PRO A 107 26.87 -8.64 10.49
CA PRO A 107 25.77 -7.95 11.13
C PRO A 107 24.42 -8.18 10.43
N TYR A 108 24.40 -8.74 9.21
CA TYR A 108 23.21 -8.82 8.37
C TYR A 108 22.06 -9.59 9.01
N HIS A 109 22.34 -10.69 9.72
CA HIS A 109 21.29 -11.45 10.41
C HIS A 109 20.68 -10.65 11.57
N LYS A 110 21.50 -9.88 12.30
CA LYS A 110 21.03 -9.02 13.38
C LYS A 110 20.19 -7.86 12.84
N LEU A 111 20.69 -7.17 11.81
CA LEU A 111 19.98 -6.08 11.15
C LEU A 111 18.66 -6.57 10.53
N TYR A 112 18.64 -7.76 9.94
CA TYR A 112 17.42 -8.36 9.42
C TYR A 112 16.37 -8.58 10.51
N LEU A 113 16.76 -9.16 11.66
CA LEU A 113 15.85 -9.35 12.79
C LEU A 113 15.38 -8.04 13.40
N GLU A 114 16.26 -7.06 13.59
CA GLU A 114 15.90 -5.74 14.13
C GLU A 114 14.86 -5.01 13.27
N ASN A 115 14.97 -5.14 11.94
CA ASN A 115 13.99 -4.55 11.02
C ASN A 115 12.66 -5.30 11.03
N TRP A 116 12.68 -6.63 11.16
CA TRP A 116 11.46 -7.41 11.39
C TRP A 116 10.77 -7.04 12.70
N ASP A 117 11.52 -6.86 13.79
CA ASP A 117 10.98 -6.43 15.07
C ASP A 117 10.31 -5.06 14.95
N ASN A 118 10.91 -4.11 14.22
CA ASN A 118 10.28 -2.81 13.96
C ASN A 118 8.95 -2.94 13.20
N ILE A 119 8.88 -3.81 12.19
CA ILE A 119 7.67 -4.07 11.39
C ILE A 119 6.56 -4.65 12.27
N PHE A 120 6.85 -5.70 13.03
CA PHE A 120 5.86 -6.34 13.92
C PHE A 120 5.42 -5.43 15.07
N ASN A 121 6.33 -4.64 15.63
CA ASN A 121 6.00 -3.68 16.69
C ASN A 121 5.06 -2.59 16.17
N PHE A 122 5.28 -2.09 14.96
CA PHE A 122 4.38 -1.13 14.33
C PHE A 122 2.99 -1.73 14.09
N GLY A 123 2.92 -2.93 13.51
CA GLY A 123 1.66 -3.64 13.28
C GLY A 123 0.89 -3.89 14.59
N THR A 124 1.58 -4.36 15.63
CA THR A 124 1.01 -4.58 16.97
C THR A 124 0.44 -3.30 17.55
N LYS A 125 1.20 -2.19 17.50
CA LYS A 125 0.75 -0.88 18.00
C LYS A 125 -0.52 -0.40 17.30
N MET A 126 -0.62 -0.59 15.99
CA MET A 126 -1.84 -0.22 15.23
C MET A 126 -3.06 -1.04 15.65
N ILE A 127 -2.87 -2.34 15.94
CA ILE A 127 -3.93 -3.22 16.44
C ILE A 127 -4.39 -2.81 17.83
N GLU A 128 -3.46 -2.54 18.74
CA GLU A 128 -3.76 -2.08 20.09
C GLU A 128 -4.57 -0.77 20.06
N GLN A 129 -4.12 0.22 19.28
CA GLN A 129 -4.84 1.50 19.13
C GLN A 129 -6.25 1.33 18.57
N LYS A 130 -6.45 0.37 17.66
CA LYS A 130 -7.78 0.08 17.14
C LYS A 130 -8.65 -0.61 18.17
N MET A 131 -8.11 -1.59 18.89
CA MET A 131 -8.83 -2.28 19.96
C MET A 131 -9.32 -1.30 21.02
N GLU A 132 -8.48 -0.34 21.42
CA GLU A 132 -8.88 0.74 22.32
C GLU A 132 -10.02 1.59 21.76
N LYS A 133 -9.97 1.95 20.47
CA LYS A 133 -11.05 2.71 19.82
C LYS A 133 -12.36 1.93 19.72
N ILE A 134 -12.30 0.63 19.41
CA ILE A 134 -13.48 -0.24 19.37
C ILE A 134 -14.09 -0.35 20.76
N GLN A 135 -13.28 -0.62 21.78
CA GLN A 135 -13.76 -0.71 23.17
C GLN A 135 -14.42 0.60 23.61
N ALA A 136 -13.79 1.75 23.31
CA ALA A 136 -14.37 3.05 23.64
C ALA A 136 -15.71 3.34 22.92
N ARG A 137 -15.92 2.82 21.70
CA ARG A 137 -17.22 2.91 20.99
C ARG A 137 -18.28 2.02 21.65
N LEU A 138 -17.90 0.79 22.01
CA LEU A 138 -18.79 -0.14 22.72
C LEU A 138 -19.20 0.41 24.09
N ASP A 139 -18.28 1.02 24.82
CA ASP A 139 -18.56 1.65 26.12
C ASP A 139 -19.55 2.83 25.99
N ARG A 140 -19.63 3.46 24.81
CA ARG A 140 -20.61 4.51 24.48
C ARG A 140 -21.94 3.96 23.96
N GLY A 141 -22.09 2.64 23.83
CA GLY A 141 -23.28 2.00 23.28
C GLY A 141 -23.45 2.20 21.77
N GLU A 142 -22.38 2.58 21.07
CA GLU A 142 -22.38 2.72 19.62
C GLU A 142 -22.31 1.34 18.96
N GLU A 143 -23.11 1.12 17.91
CA GLU A 143 -23.04 -0.10 17.13
C GLU A 143 -21.74 -0.12 16.33
N VAL A 144 -20.83 -1.03 16.68
CA VAL A 144 -19.57 -1.19 15.95
C VAL A 144 -19.85 -2.10 14.75
N GLN A 145 -20.28 -1.50 13.64
CA GLN A 145 -20.07 -2.14 12.34
C GLN A 145 -18.59 -2.13 12.08
N GLY A 146 -17.98 -3.31 12.14
CA GLY A 146 -16.56 -3.46 11.91
C GLY A 146 -16.30 -4.31 10.68
N GLU A 147 -15.43 -3.80 9.81
CA GLU A 147 -14.95 -4.54 8.66
C GLU A 147 -13.93 -5.63 9.08
N TYR A 148 -13.06 -6.06 8.16
CA TYR A 148 -12.29 -7.29 8.20
C TYR A 148 -11.52 -7.55 9.51
N LEU A 149 -10.85 -6.58 10.15
CA LEU A 149 -10.17 -6.84 11.45
C LEU A 149 -11.16 -7.05 12.58
N THR A 150 -12.17 -6.20 12.70
CA THR A 150 -13.19 -6.35 13.72
C THR A 150 -13.91 -7.69 13.54
N TYR A 151 -14.12 -8.12 12.30
CA TYR A 151 -14.58 -9.48 11.98
C TYR A 151 -13.58 -10.56 12.43
N LEU A 152 -12.29 -10.44 12.10
CA LEU A 152 -11.27 -11.43 12.50
C LEU A 152 -11.17 -11.53 14.02
N LEU A 153 -11.17 -10.40 14.72
CA LEU A 153 -11.11 -10.30 16.18
C LEU A 153 -12.38 -10.81 16.86
N SER A 154 -13.56 -10.47 16.33
CA SER A 154 -14.85 -10.91 16.89
C SER A 154 -15.19 -12.36 16.56
N SER A 155 -14.63 -12.92 15.48
CA SER A 155 -14.92 -14.30 15.07
C SER A 155 -14.43 -15.34 16.09
N GLY A 156 -13.47 -14.98 16.96
CA GLY A 156 -12.85 -15.88 17.94
C GLY A 156 -12.06 -17.05 17.32
N LYS A 157 -11.88 -17.05 15.99
CA LYS A 157 -11.22 -18.13 15.23
C LYS A 157 -9.70 -18.00 15.21
N LEU A 158 -9.19 -16.80 15.47
CA LEU A 158 -7.76 -16.50 15.50
C LEU A 158 -7.39 -15.96 16.87
N THR A 159 -6.21 -16.35 17.36
CA THR A 159 -5.60 -15.74 18.53
C THR A 159 -5.13 -14.33 18.20
N ASN A 160 -5.01 -13.45 19.21
CA ASN A 160 -4.45 -12.11 19.02
C ASN A 160 -3.06 -12.15 18.36
N LYS A 161 -2.25 -13.19 18.63
CA LYS A 161 -0.95 -13.36 17.99
C LYS A 161 -1.07 -13.67 16.50
N GLU A 162 -2.01 -14.51 16.10
CA GLU A 162 -2.26 -14.83 14.69
C GLU A 162 -2.85 -13.64 13.93
N VAL A 163 -3.71 -12.85 14.58
CA VAL A 163 -4.20 -11.59 14.03
C VAL A 163 -3.02 -10.63 13.84
N ASN A 164 -2.20 -10.39 14.86
CA ASN A 164 -1.03 -9.51 14.75
C ASN A 164 -0.05 -9.96 13.65
N GLY A 165 0.18 -11.27 13.54
CA GLY A 165 1.00 -11.84 12.47
C GLY A 165 0.43 -11.56 11.09
N SER A 166 -0.83 -11.93 10.87
CA SER A 166 -1.51 -11.79 9.57
C SER A 166 -1.57 -10.34 9.12
N VAL A 167 -1.86 -9.43 10.04
CA VAL A 167 -1.95 -8.00 9.77
C VAL A 167 -0.58 -7.42 9.40
N SER A 168 0.46 -7.77 10.15
CA SER A 168 1.82 -7.29 9.88
C SER A 168 2.35 -7.83 8.54
N GLU A 169 2.04 -9.08 8.21
CA GLU A 169 2.39 -9.69 6.92
C GLU A 169 1.66 -9.01 5.76
N LEU A 170 0.36 -8.74 5.93
CA LEU A 170 -0.41 -8.03 4.92
C LEU A 170 0.12 -6.59 4.71
N LEU A 171 0.43 -5.84 5.79
CA LEU A 171 1.05 -4.51 5.70
C LEU A 171 2.37 -4.54 4.92
N LEU A 172 3.18 -5.58 5.14
CA LEU A 172 4.47 -5.74 4.47
C LEU A 172 4.30 -6.06 2.98
N ALA A 173 3.41 -7.00 2.66
CA ALA A 173 3.35 -7.60 1.33
C ALA A 173 2.89 -6.63 0.22
N GLY A 174 2.01 -5.69 0.54
CA GLY A 174 1.43 -4.86 -0.51
C GLY A 174 2.18 -3.53 -0.77
N VAL A 175 2.88 -2.97 0.23
CA VAL A 175 3.57 -1.66 0.08
C VAL A 175 4.60 -1.69 -1.05
N ASP A 176 5.51 -2.68 -1.04
CA ASP A 176 6.54 -2.80 -2.08
C ASP A 176 5.97 -3.23 -3.43
N THR A 177 4.96 -4.09 -3.44
CA THR A 177 4.42 -4.66 -4.70
C THR A 177 3.57 -3.66 -5.46
N THR A 178 2.69 -2.94 -4.76
CA THR A 178 1.83 -1.91 -5.35
C THR A 178 2.63 -0.70 -5.83
N SER A 179 3.57 -0.20 -5.01
CA SER A 179 4.41 0.96 -5.39
C SER A 179 5.29 0.66 -6.60
N ASN A 180 5.91 -0.52 -6.66
CA ASN A 180 6.70 -0.93 -7.82
C ASN A 180 5.83 -1.10 -9.06
N THR A 181 4.66 -1.75 -8.94
CA THR A 181 3.75 -1.93 -10.07
C THR A 181 3.32 -0.58 -10.65
N LEU A 182 2.93 0.38 -9.81
CA LEU A 182 2.56 1.72 -10.26
C LEU A 182 3.74 2.48 -10.88
N SER A 183 4.94 2.34 -10.32
CA SER A 183 6.15 2.96 -10.87
C SER A 183 6.46 2.44 -12.27
N TRP A 184 6.36 1.12 -12.47
CA TRP A 184 6.52 0.50 -13.78
C TRP A 184 5.40 0.88 -14.75
N ALA A 185 4.15 0.93 -14.31
CA ALA A 185 3.03 1.35 -15.14
C ALA A 185 3.25 2.78 -15.67
N LEU A 186 3.61 3.72 -14.79
CA LEU A 186 3.92 5.10 -15.20
C LEU A 186 5.14 5.17 -16.12
N TYR A 187 6.16 4.36 -15.87
CA TYR A 187 7.34 4.28 -16.74
C TYR A 187 7.00 3.82 -18.15
N HIS A 188 6.20 2.75 -18.28
CA HIS A 188 5.77 2.24 -19.59
C HIS A 188 4.87 3.25 -20.31
N LEU A 189 3.89 3.83 -19.62
CA LEU A 189 3.01 4.86 -20.20
C LEU A 189 3.80 6.08 -20.69
N ALA A 190 4.80 6.54 -19.93
CA ALA A 190 5.66 7.66 -20.34
C ALA A 190 6.53 7.36 -21.57
N ARG A 191 6.80 6.08 -21.86
CA ARG A 191 7.58 5.63 -23.02
C ARG A 191 6.72 5.40 -24.26
N ASP A 192 5.43 5.15 -24.09
CA ASP A 192 4.47 4.85 -25.16
C ASP A 192 3.33 5.87 -25.19
N PRO A 193 3.56 7.11 -25.69
CA PRO A 193 2.58 8.20 -25.65
C PRO A 193 1.25 7.88 -26.35
N GLU A 194 1.26 7.04 -27.38
CA GLU A 194 0.05 6.61 -28.09
C GLU A 194 -0.87 5.77 -27.19
N ILE A 195 -0.30 4.89 -26.37
CA ILE A 195 -1.04 4.08 -25.39
C ILE A 195 -1.49 4.97 -24.23
N GLN A 196 -0.65 5.90 -23.79
CA GLN A 196 -1.02 6.87 -22.76
C GLN A 196 -2.22 7.71 -23.17
N GLU A 197 -2.23 8.23 -24.40
CA GLU A 197 -3.35 9.01 -24.95
C GLU A 197 -4.60 8.16 -25.11
N SER A 198 -4.47 6.93 -25.63
CA SER A 198 -5.60 6.00 -25.77
C SER A 198 -6.22 5.64 -24.41
N LEU A 199 -5.39 5.45 -23.39
CA LEU A 199 -5.83 5.18 -22.03
C LEU A 199 -6.52 6.40 -21.41
N TYR A 200 -5.99 7.60 -21.63
CA TYR A 200 -6.60 8.85 -21.19
C TYR A 200 -8.00 9.04 -21.80
N GLN A 201 -8.15 8.75 -23.10
CA GLN A 201 -9.45 8.80 -23.78
C GLN A 201 -10.43 7.76 -23.21
N GLU A 202 -10.00 6.50 -23.02
CA GLU A 202 -10.84 5.47 -22.40
C GLU A 202 -11.33 5.88 -21.00
N VAL A 203 -10.47 6.51 -20.20
CA VAL A 203 -10.85 7.01 -18.87
C VAL A 203 -11.86 8.14 -18.97
N ASN A 204 -11.63 9.14 -19.81
CA ASN A 204 -12.53 10.29 -19.98
C ASN A 204 -13.91 9.89 -20.52
N ASP A 205 -13.97 8.92 -21.44
CA ASP A 205 -15.22 8.45 -22.03
C ASP A 205 -16.11 7.73 -21.01
N ASN A 206 -15.50 7.06 -20.03
CA ASN A 206 -16.21 6.32 -18.98
C ASN A 206 -16.44 7.14 -17.70
N VAL A 207 -15.61 8.16 -17.45
CA VAL A 207 -15.65 9.00 -16.25
C VAL A 207 -15.55 10.48 -16.66
N PRO A 208 -16.65 11.07 -17.17
CA PRO A 208 -16.65 12.46 -17.61
C PRO A 208 -16.54 13.44 -16.42
N ASP A 209 -16.15 14.68 -16.73
CA ASP A 209 -16.12 15.83 -15.80
C ASP A 209 -15.24 15.64 -14.54
N ASP A 210 -14.14 14.90 -14.65
CA ASP A 210 -13.23 14.58 -13.53
C ASP A 210 -13.96 13.90 -12.35
N GLY A 211 -14.99 13.11 -12.65
CA GLY A 211 -15.76 12.35 -11.67
C GLY A 211 -14.92 11.32 -10.91
N ILE A 212 -15.42 10.89 -9.75
CA ILE A 212 -14.82 9.79 -8.99
C ILE A 212 -15.27 8.46 -9.63
N PRO A 213 -14.35 7.60 -10.12
CA PRO A 213 -14.72 6.35 -10.78
C PRO A 213 -15.39 5.36 -9.82
N THR A 214 -16.42 4.69 -10.32
CA THR A 214 -17.07 3.56 -9.62
C THR A 214 -16.53 2.21 -10.09
N ALA A 215 -16.85 1.14 -9.36
CA ALA A 215 -16.52 -0.23 -9.79
C ALA A 215 -17.13 -0.58 -11.17
N GLU A 216 -18.30 -0.04 -11.48
CA GLU A 216 -18.97 -0.25 -12.78
C GLU A 216 -18.25 0.47 -13.92
N ASP A 217 -17.67 1.64 -13.67
CA ASP A 217 -16.91 2.40 -14.66
C ASP A 217 -15.59 1.69 -14.97
N ILE A 218 -14.87 1.25 -13.94
CA ILE A 218 -13.65 0.43 -14.09
C ILE A 218 -13.96 -0.88 -14.83
N ALA A 219 -15.16 -1.44 -14.67
CA ALA A 219 -15.55 -2.64 -15.39
C ALA A 219 -15.56 -2.44 -16.92
N LYS A 220 -15.85 -1.22 -17.38
CA LYS A 220 -15.94 -0.80 -18.79
C LYS A 220 -14.62 -0.34 -19.40
N MET A 221 -13.50 -0.40 -18.67
CA MET A 221 -12.17 0.02 -19.12
C MET A 221 -11.24 -1.18 -19.44
N PRO A 222 -11.39 -1.85 -20.60
CA PRO A 222 -10.56 -2.98 -20.97
C PRO A 222 -9.09 -2.63 -21.23
N LEU A 223 -8.77 -1.44 -21.76
CA LEU A 223 -7.39 -1.02 -21.99
C LEU A 223 -6.68 -0.78 -20.66
N LEU A 224 -7.30 -0.11 -19.68
CA LEU A 224 -6.77 0.03 -18.33
C LEU A 224 -6.39 -1.33 -17.72
N LYS A 225 -7.30 -2.31 -17.79
CA LYS A 225 -7.04 -3.67 -17.30
C LYS A 225 -5.88 -4.34 -18.05
N SER A 226 -5.74 -4.08 -19.35
CA SER A 226 -4.68 -4.63 -20.17
C SER A 226 -3.33 -4.00 -19.85
N VAL A 227 -3.26 -2.68 -19.63
CA VAL A 227 -2.05 -1.97 -19.19
C VAL A 227 -1.55 -2.50 -17.86
N ILE A 228 -2.44 -2.72 -16.88
CA ILE A 228 -2.06 -3.29 -15.58
C ILE A 228 -1.55 -4.73 -15.74
N LYS A 229 -2.24 -5.57 -16.53
CA LYS A 229 -1.79 -6.94 -16.81
C LYS A 229 -0.43 -6.96 -17.49
N GLU A 230 -0.22 -6.10 -18.48
CA GLU A 230 1.04 -6.01 -19.19
C GLU A 230 2.15 -5.46 -18.30
N THR A 231 1.86 -4.51 -17.41
CA THR A 231 2.82 -4.06 -16.40
C THR A 231 3.25 -5.19 -15.47
N LEU A 232 2.30 -6.03 -15.05
CA LEU A 232 2.57 -7.17 -14.16
C LEU A 232 3.22 -8.36 -14.88
N SER A 233 3.09 -8.47 -16.20
CA SER A 233 3.63 -9.60 -16.98
C SER A 233 5.16 -9.72 -16.87
N PRO A 234 5.98 -8.66 -17.12
CA PRO A 234 7.42 -8.67 -16.87
C PRO A 234 7.77 -8.80 -15.37
N ILE A 235 6.98 -8.19 -14.48
CA ILE A 235 7.24 -8.21 -13.03
C ILE A 235 7.03 -9.63 -12.46
N SER A 236 6.05 -10.38 -12.96
CA SER A 236 5.79 -11.77 -12.59
C SER A 236 6.87 -12.74 -13.08
N ALA A 237 7.63 -12.37 -14.12
CA ALA A 237 8.81 -13.10 -14.59
C ALA A 237 10.08 -12.79 -13.75
N GLY A 238 9.97 -11.96 -12.71
CA GLY A 238 11.04 -11.47 -11.83
C GLY A 238 11.71 -12.49 -10.92
N GLY A 239 11.72 -13.77 -11.30
CA GLY A 239 12.57 -14.80 -10.72
C GLY A 239 13.65 -15.34 -11.66
N SER A 240 13.70 -14.95 -12.94
CA SER A 240 14.53 -15.73 -13.90
C SER A 240 15.22 -15.02 -15.05
N ILE A 241 14.99 -13.73 -15.36
CA ILE A 241 15.45 -13.19 -16.67
C ILE A 241 16.28 -11.90 -16.62
N TRP A 242 16.76 -11.42 -15.48
CA TRP A 242 17.74 -10.33 -15.48
C TRP A 242 18.83 -10.53 -14.42
N LEU A 243 19.67 -11.55 -14.66
CA LEU A 243 21.06 -11.59 -14.20
C LEU A 243 21.95 -10.92 -15.26
#